data_AF-A0A0C3L1A9-F1
#
_entry.id   AF-A0A0C3L1A9-F1
#
_cell.length_a   1.000
_cell.length_b   1.000
_cell.length_c   1.000
_cell.angle_alpha   90.00
_cell.angle_beta   90.00
_cell.angle_gamma   90.00
#
_symmetry.space_group_name_H-M   'P 1'
#
loop_
_entity.id
_entity.type
_entity.pdbx_description
1 polymer ?
#
loop_
_entity_poly.entity_id
_entity_poly.type
_entity_poly.pdbx_seq_one_letter_code
_entity_poly.pdbx_strand_id
1 'polypeptide(L)'
;CAEWNDWQSWTQDRKDDFRAFALRNFDALGHWFFWTWKIGASSLTGKVETPMWSYQLGLEQGWIPADPSEAVGTCGNTSPAQPLTPQMIGAAGTGEITAAYKAQFPWPPTTVLPALNPDNVRAYTATGPIPTLPVPTGASPTVDGWFDAADNRPIYTPVAGCTYPDAWGSADGTNPGPCGGASGADDPVVTTRRTTTTDEALATDEPTDTTTTDDGEATTTDEELRRRVRRVRRGIPMPKRTPAP
;
A
#
# COMPACT_ATOMS: atom_id res chain seq x y z
N CYS A 1 16.37 -6.02 8.39
CA CYS A 1 15.38 -7.12 8.29
C CYS A 1 15.72 -8.34 9.14
N ALA A 2 16.99 -8.59 9.52
CA ALA A 2 17.39 -9.80 10.25
C ALA A 2 16.51 -10.13 11.48
N GLU A 3 16.24 -9.14 12.34
CA GLU A 3 15.34 -9.28 13.50
C GLU A 3 13.92 -9.76 13.12
N TRP A 4 13.38 -9.26 12.00
CA TRP A 4 12.03 -9.60 11.54
C TRP A 4 11.95 -10.96 10.84
N ASN A 5 13.08 -11.45 10.33
CA ASN A 5 13.17 -12.78 9.74
C ASN A 5 13.39 -13.87 10.81
N ASP A 6 14.10 -13.53 11.89
CA ASP A 6 14.41 -14.46 12.99
C ASP A 6 13.27 -14.54 14.02
N TRP A 7 12.09 -14.98 13.58
CA TRP A 7 10.92 -15.13 14.46
C TRP A 7 11.14 -16.06 15.65
N GLN A 8 12.17 -16.92 15.60
CA GLN A 8 12.51 -17.83 16.68
C GLN A 8 13.07 -17.10 17.90
N SER A 9 13.64 -15.91 17.73
CA SER A 9 14.12 -15.07 18.82
C SER A 9 13.08 -14.06 19.32
N TRP A 10 11.88 -14.01 18.73
CA TRP A 10 10.82 -13.11 19.20
C TRP A 10 10.37 -13.48 20.61
N THR A 11 10.49 -12.51 21.51
CA THR A 11 9.98 -12.59 22.89
C THR A 11 8.46 -12.66 22.90
N GLN A 12 7.88 -13.06 24.03
CA GLN A 12 6.42 -13.11 24.17
C GLN A 12 5.79 -11.73 23.95
N ASP A 13 6.36 -10.66 24.51
CA ASP A 13 5.88 -9.29 24.30
C ASP A 13 5.79 -8.92 22.82
N ARG A 14 6.82 -9.27 22.02
CA ARG A 14 6.80 -9.02 20.57
C ARG A 14 5.67 -9.78 19.87
N LYS A 15 5.40 -11.02 20.31
CA LYS A 15 4.31 -11.83 19.76
C LYS A 15 2.94 -11.27 20.17
N ASP A 16 2.83 -10.74 21.38
CA ASP A 16 1.61 -10.11 21.89
C ASP A 16 1.32 -8.80 21.17
N ASP A 17 2.35 -8.00 20.83
CA ASP A 17 2.20 -6.81 19.99
C ASP A 17 1.64 -7.16 18.60
N PHE A 18 2.18 -8.20 17.97
CA PHE A 18 1.68 -8.69 16.69
C PHE A 18 0.26 -9.26 16.80
N ARG A 19 -0.06 -9.94 17.90
CA ARG A 19 -1.42 -10.41 18.18
C ARG A 19 -2.39 -9.25 18.30
N ALA A 20 -2.02 -8.21 19.05
CA ALA A 20 -2.83 -7.01 19.20
C ALA A 20 -3.05 -6.31 17.85
N PHE A 21 -2.00 -6.26 17.01
CA PHE A 21 -2.13 -5.76 15.64
C PHE A 21 -3.09 -6.60 14.81
N ALA A 22 -2.98 -7.93 14.85
CA ALA A 22 -3.88 -8.84 14.13
C ALA A 22 -5.35 -8.67 14.56
N LEU A 23 -5.62 -8.62 15.86
CA LEU A 23 -6.96 -8.42 16.42
C LEU A 23 -7.58 -7.10 15.94
N ARG A 24 -6.82 -6.00 15.97
CA ARG A 24 -7.30 -4.69 15.46
C ARG A 24 -7.61 -4.72 13.98
N ASN A 25 -6.81 -5.41 13.16
CA ASN A 25 -7.08 -5.54 11.73
C ASN A 25 -8.33 -6.38 11.47
N PHE A 26 -8.51 -7.49 12.19
CA PHE A 26 -9.68 -8.35 12.03
C PHE A 26 -10.96 -7.63 12.43
N ASP A 27 -10.93 -6.84 13.51
CA ASP A 27 -12.06 -6.02 13.96
C ASP A 27 -12.40 -4.90 12.97
N ALA A 28 -11.38 -4.16 12.51
CA ALA A 28 -11.58 -3.03 11.60
C ALA A 28 -12.16 -3.45 10.24
N LEU A 29 -11.80 -4.63 9.74
CA LEU A 29 -12.28 -5.13 8.45
C LEU A 29 -13.66 -5.80 8.56
N GLY A 30 -13.99 -6.41 9.70
CA GLY A 30 -15.20 -7.21 9.94
C GLY A 30 -15.22 -8.53 9.16
N HIS A 31 -15.02 -8.46 7.84
CA HIS A 31 -14.73 -9.59 6.97
C HIS A 31 -13.32 -9.45 6.43
N TRP A 32 -12.46 -10.44 6.67
CA TRP A 32 -11.05 -10.37 6.32
C TRP A 32 -10.57 -11.63 5.61
N PHE A 33 -9.48 -11.46 4.86
CA PHE A 33 -8.72 -12.53 4.26
C PHE A 33 -7.25 -12.28 4.57
N PHE A 34 -6.55 -13.25 5.16
CA PHE A 34 -5.13 -13.12 5.45
C PHE A 34 -4.30 -13.64 4.27
N TRP A 35 -3.46 -12.77 3.73
CA TRP A 35 -2.47 -13.13 2.73
C TRP A 35 -1.12 -13.41 3.43
N THR A 36 -0.63 -14.64 3.54
CA THR A 36 -1.06 -15.91 2.91
C THR A 36 -1.33 -16.99 3.96
N TRP A 37 -1.95 -18.10 3.56
CA TRP A 37 -2.11 -19.27 4.43
C TRP A 37 -0.77 -19.81 4.97
N LYS A 38 0.26 -19.93 4.12
CA LYS A 38 1.53 -20.56 4.46
C LYS A 38 2.67 -20.02 3.59
N ILE A 39 3.81 -19.79 4.23
CA ILE A 39 5.11 -19.64 3.54
C ILE A 39 5.99 -20.85 3.83
N GLY A 40 6.72 -21.32 2.82
CA GLY A 40 7.69 -22.41 2.96
C GLY A 40 9.01 -21.95 3.56
N ALA A 41 9.79 -22.90 4.09
CA ALA A 41 11.15 -22.63 4.52
C ALA A 41 12.05 -22.29 3.32
N SER A 42 12.97 -21.34 3.51
CA SER A 42 14.04 -21.04 2.57
C SER A 42 14.94 -22.25 2.39
N SER A 43 15.34 -22.52 1.14
CA SER A 43 16.30 -23.58 0.82
C SER A 43 17.71 -23.31 1.35
N LEU A 44 18.02 -22.05 1.68
CA LEU A 44 19.34 -21.64 2.19
C LEU A 44 19.42 -21.76 3.72
N THR A 45 18.38 -21.34 4.42
CA THR A 45 18.39 -21.25 5.90
C THR A 45 17.58 -22.34 6.58
N GLY A 46 16.71 -23.03 5.84
CA GLY A 46 15.78 -24.02 6.41
C GLY A 46 14.66 -23.42 7.26
N LYS A 47 14.52 -22.09 7.29
CA LYS A 47 13.55 -21.35 8.11
C LYS A 47 12.57 -20.56 7.24
N VAL A 48 11.39 -20.25 7.78
CA VAL A 48 10.47 -19.29 7.15
C VAL A 48 11.02 -17.88 7.34
N GLU A 49 11.55 -17.29 6.28
CA GLU A 49 12.19 -15.97 6.29
C GLU A 49 11.21 -14.79 6.23
N THR A 50 9.92 -15.05 6.00
CA THR A 50 8.87 -14.02 5.96
C THR A 50 7.73 -14.39 6.92
N PRO A 51 8.00 -14.47 8.23
CA PRO A 51 7.07 -15.04 9.22
C PRO A 51 5.72 -14.32 9.27
N MET A 52 5.71 -13.00 9.04
CA MET A 52 4.50 -12.17 9.04
C MET A 52 3.53 -12.47 7.89
N TRP A 53 3.96 -13.17 6.85
CA TRP A 53 3.14 -13.52 5.69
C TRP A 53 2.60 -14.96 5.75
N SER A 54 2.91 -15.69 6.83
CA SER A 54 2.52 -17.09 7.04
C SER A 54 1.49 -17.19 8.16
N TYR A 55 0.21 -17.25 7.80
CA TYR A 55 -0.89 -17.39 8.77
C TYR A 55 -0.73 -18.64 9.64
N GLN A 56 -0.36 -19.77 9.01
CA GLN A 56 -0.08 -21.02 9.71
C GLN A 56 0.98 -20.83 10.80
N LEU A 57 2.11 -20.19 10.47
CA LEU A 57 3.19 -20.00 11.44
C LEU A 57 2.73 -19.11 12.60
N GLY A 58 1.97 -18.04 12.30
CA GLY A 58 1.42 -17.17 13.33
C GLY A 58 0.44 -17.86 14.27
N LEU A 59 -0.38 -18.80 13.76
CA LEU A 59 -1.23 -19.64 14.59
C LEU A 59 -0.40 -20.60 15.48
N GLU A 60 0.65 -21.20 14.93
CA GLU A 60 1.52 -22.12 15.66
C GLU A 60 2.35 -21.40 16.74
N GLN A 61 2.71 -20.14 16.52
CA GLN A 61 3.57 -19.36 17.40
C GLN A 61 2.83 -18.36 18.30
N GLY A 62 1.52 -18.16 18.09
CA GLY A 62 0.64 -17.42 19.01
C GLY A 62 0.42 -15.94 18.70
N TRP A 63 1.09 -15.36 17.69
CA TRP A 63 0.88 -13.97 17.29
C TRP A 63 -0.29 -13.75 16.32
N ILE A 64 -0.99 -14.82 15.94
CA ILE A 64 -2.31 -14.77 15.30
C ILE A 64 -3.31 -15.43 16.25
N PRO A 65 -4.50 -14.83 16.45
CA PRO A 65 -5.52 -15.43 17.31
C PRO A 65 -6.05 -16.73 16.70
N ALA A 66 -6.15 -17.78 17.53
CA ALA A 66 -6.71 -19.05 17.12
C ALA A 66 -8.23 -18.97 16.92
N ASP A 67 -8.88 -18.14 17.73
CA ASP A 67 -10.27 -17.76 17.56
C ASP A 67 -10.35 -16.30 17.07
N PRO A 68 -10.72 -16.05 15.81
CA PRO A 68 -10.79 -14.68 15.28
C PRO A 68 -11.91 -13.86 15.91
N SER A 69 -12.87 -14.46 16.62
CA SER A 69 -13.90 -13.71 17.34
C SER A 69 -13.35 -12.91 18.52
N GLU A 70 -12.14 -13.24 19.01
CA GLU A 70 -11.40 -12.43 19.98
C GLU A 70 -11.17 -10.99 19.49
N ALA A 71 -11.23 -10.75 18.17
CA ALA A 71 -11.06 -9.43 17.60
C ALA A 71 -12.24 -8.49 17.89
N VAL A 72 -13.46 -9.02 18.10
CA VAL A 72 -14.69 -8.22 18.16
C VAL A 72 -14.60 -7.15 19.24
N GLY A 73 -14.67 -5.88 18.83
CA GLY A 73 -14.63 -4.73 19.71
C GLY A 73 -13.22 -4.29 20.14
N THR A 74 -12.16 -4.87 19.58
CA THR A 74 -10.77 -4.47 19.87
C THR A 74 -10.48 -3.02 19.47
N CYS A 75 -11.13 -2.50 18.43
CA CYS A 75 -11.08 -1.11 18.00
C CYS A 75 -12.08 -0.21 18.75
N GLY A 76 -12.72 -0.73 19.80
CA GLY A 76 -13.67 0.01 20.64
C GLY A 76 -15.05 0.24 20.00
N ASN A 77 -15.37 -0.43 18.87
CA ASN A 77 -16.61 -0.24 18.11
C ASN A 77 -16.95 1.23 17.83
N THR A 78 -15.91 2.07 17.72
CA THR A 78 -16.08 3.40 17.20
C THR A 78 -16.52 3.26 15.75
N SER A 79 -17.48 4.05 15.28
CA SER A 79 -17.74 4.14 13.84
C SER A 79 -16.68 5.09 13.29
N PRO A 80 -15.56 4.61 12.71
CA PRO A 80 -14.51 5.51 12.25
C PRO A 80 -14.98 6.35 11.07
N ALA A 81 -15.99 5.85 10.33
CA ALA A 81 -16.63 6.57 9.26
C ALA A 81 -17.69 7.50 9.82
N GLN A 82 -17.39 8.80 9.84
CA GLN A 82 -18.44 9.80 9.97
C GLN A 82 -19.32 9.79 8.72
N PRO A 83 -20.62 10.12 8.83
CA PRO A 83 -21.45 10.33 7.66
C PRO A 83 -20.78 11.31 6.68
N LEU A 84 -20.73 10.95 5.41
CA LEU A 84 -20.18 11.83 4.38
C LEU A 84 -20.97 13.15 4.36
N THR A 85 -20.27 14.27 4.38
CA THR A 85 -20.92 15.58 4.26
C THR A 85 -21.43 15.79 2.83
N PRO A 86 -22.44 16.65 2.60
CA PRO A 86 -22.93 16.93 1.25
C PRO A 86 -21.79 17.29 0.26
N GLN A 87 -20.79 18.05 0.72
CA GLN A 87 -19.61 18.45 -0.06
C GLN A 87 -18.78 17.26 -0.54
N MET A 88 -18.78 16.14 0.18
CA MET A 88 -18.02 14.93 -0.17
C MET A 88 -18.68 14.09 -1.26
N ILE A 89 -19.99 14.25 -1.46
CA ILE A 89 -20.78 13.41 -2.38
C ILE A 89 -21.48 14.19 -3.49
N GLY A 90 -21.22 15.49 -3.61
CA GLY A 90 -21.88 16.33 -4.61
C GLY A 90 -23.38 16.50 -4.36
N ALA A 91 -23.85 16.38 -3.12
CA ALA A 91 -25.26 16.57 -2.78
C ALA A 91 -25.66 18.06 -2.75
N ALA A 92 -26.96 18.34 -2.80
CA ALA A 92 -27.50 19.70 -2.76
C ALA A 92 -26.86 20.53 -1.62
N GLY A 93 -26.38 21.73 -1.94
CA GLY A 93 -25.69 22.61 -0.98
C GLY A 93 -24.16 22.48 -0.95
N THR A 94 -23.55 21.72 -1.87
CA THR A 94 -22.08 21.72 -2.07
C THR A 94 -21.51 23.07 -2.52
N GLY A 95 -22.36 23.98 -2.99
CA GLY A 95 -21.96 25.21 -3.66
C GLY A 95 -21.48 24.94 -5.10
N GLU A 96 -21.49 25.98 -5.91
CA GLU A 96 -20.89 25.97 -7.25
C GLU A 96 -19.56 26.71 -7.22
N ILE A 97 -18.59 26.24 -8.01
CA ILE A 97 -17.39 27.02 -8.30
C ILE A 97 -17.81 28.21 -9.18
N THR A 98 -18.01 29.36 -8.54
CA THR A 98 -18.55 30.56 -9.20
C THR A 98 -17.67 31.01 -10.36
N ALA A 99 -18.27 31.72 -11.32
CA ALA A 99 -17.52 32.32 -12.43
C ALA A 99 -16.41 33.27 -11.95
N ALA A 100 -16.66 34.03 -10.87
CA ALA A 100 -15.66 34.90 -10.27
C ALA A 100 -14.45 34.12 -9.71
N TYR A 101 -14.71 32.99 -9.02
CA TYR A 101 -13.63 32.13 -8.53
C TYR A 101 -12.81 31.52 -9.67
N LYS A 102 -13.47 31.04 -10.73
CA LYS A 102 -12.80 30.54 -11.94
C LYS A 102 -11.97 31.61 -12.64
N ALA A 103 -12.44 32.86 -12.65
CA ALA A 103 -11.69 33.98 -13.22
C ALA A 103 -10.46 34.36 -12.38
N GLN A 104 -10.53 34.19 -11.05
CA GLN A 104 -9.41 34.43 -10.15
C GLN A 104 -8.32 33.35 -10.25
N PHE A 105 -8.72 32.10 -10.51
CA PHE A 105 -7.82 30.95 -10.63
C PHE A 105 -8.03 30.25 -11.99
N PRO A 106 -7.54 30.86 -13.09
CA PRO A 106 -7.67 30.27 -14.41
C PRO A 106 -6.94 28.94 -14.47
N TRP A 107 -7.63 27.91 -14.98
CA TRP A 107 -7.07 26.59 -15.24
C TRP A 107 -6.98 26.34 -16.75
N PRO A 108 -5.86 25.80 -17.27
CA PRO A 108 -4.65 25.46 -16.53
C PRO A 108 -3.88 26.72 -16.07
N PRO A 109 -3.11 26.65 -14.97
CA PRO A 109 -2.24 27.73 -14.55
C PRO A 109 -1.22 28.03 -15.65
N THR A 110 -0.87 29.30 -15.83
CA THR A 110 0.14 29.70 -16.81
C THR A 110 1.55 29.25 -16.43
N THR A 111 1.80 28.99 -15.15
CA THR A 111 3.08 28.51 -14.62
C THR A 111 2.83 27.61 -13.43
N VAL A 112 3.40 26.40 -13.43
CA VAL A 112 3.39 25.48 -12.27
C VAL A 112 4.71 25.58 -11.50
N LEU A 113 5.83 25.68 -12.23
CA LEU A 113 7.17 26.00 -11.74
C LEU A 113 7.85 26.94 -12.75
N PRO A 114 8.90 27.70 -12.41
CA PRO A 114 9.55 28.63 -13.35
C PRO A 114 9.95 28.00 -14.69
N ALA A 115 10.28 26.70 -14.70
CA ALA A 115 10.62 25.92 -15.89
C ALA A 115 9.49 24.99 -16.39
N LEU A 116 8.26 25.09 -15.87
CA LEU A 116 7.08 24.33 -16.29
C LEU A 116 5.89 25.27 -16.56
N ASN A 117 5.70 25.59 -17.83
CA ASN A 117 4.60 26.39 -18.37
C ASN A 117 4.09 25.74 -19.68
N PRO A 118 2.91 26.12 -20.18
CA PRO A 118 2.35 25.57 -21.41
C PRO A 118 3.25 25.70 -22.66
N ASP A 119 4.18 26.67 -22.67
CA ASP A 119 5.09 26.90 -23.80
C ASP A 119 6.30 25.95 -23.80
N ASN A 120 6.63 25.34 -22.65
CA ASN A 120 7.83 24.51 -22.49
C ASN A 120 7.55 23.06 -22.09
N VAL A 121 6.28 22.67 -21.92
CA VAL A 121 5.87 21.27 -21.71
C VAL A 121 5.11 20.74 -22.93
N ARG A 122 5.10 19.42 -23.13
CA ARG A 122 4.27 18.82 -24.17
C ARG A 122 2.80 18.91 -23.79
N ALA A 123 2.04 19.66 -24.59
CA ALA A 123 0.60 19.68 -24.48
C ALA A 123 -0.03 18.43 -25.11
N TYR A 124 -1.23 18.10 -24.65
CA TYR A 124 -2.14 17.16 -25.29
C TYR A 124 -3.20 17.96 -26.06
N THR A 125 -3.85 17.33 -27.04
CA THR A 125 -4.95 17.94 -27.79
C THR A 125 -6.27 17.23 -27.48
N ALA A 126 -7.35 17.97 -27.28
CA ALA A 126 -8.66 17.43 -26.95
C ALA A 126 -9.33 16.86 -28.21
N THR A 127 -8.87 15.69 -28.67
CA THR A 127 -9.37 15.01 -29.88
C THR A 127 -9.75 13.55 -29.67
N GLY A 128 -9.58 13.03 -28.45
CA GLY A 128 -9.94 11.67 -28.09
C GLY A 128 -11.44 11.47 -27.96
N PRO A 129 -11.94 10.24 -28.17
CA PRO A 129 -13.34 9.91 -27.93
C PRO A 129 -13.69 10.05 -26.45
N ILE A 130 -14.94 10.42 -26.14
CA ILE A 130 -15.44 10.42 -24.76
C ILE A 130 -15.50 8.96 -24.28
N PRO A 131 -14.93 8.63 -23.11
CA PRO A 131 -14.86 7.25 -22.67
C PRO A 131 -16.24 6.85 -22.15
N THR A 132 -16.86 5.86 -22.79
CA THR A 132 -18.13 5.26 -22.36
C THR A 132 -17.86 3.88 -21.78
N LEU A 133 -18.65 3.48 -20.79
CA LEU A 133 -18.52 2.14 -20.22
C LEU A 133 -19.14 1.13 -21.20
N PRO A 134 -18.43 0.03 -21.54
CA PRO A 134 -19.02 -1.01 -22.36
C PRO A 134 -20.19 -1.65 -21.63
N VAL A 135 -21.25 -1.92 -22.37
CA VAL A 135 -22.48 -2.50 -21.81
C VAL A 135 -22.28 -4.01 -21.62
N PRO A 136 -22.72 -4.59 -20.49
CA PRO A 136 -22.66 -6.03 -20.27
C PRO A 136 -23.37 -6.82 -21.39
N THR A 137 -22.77 -7.91 -21.84
CA THR A 137 -23.34 -8.79 -22.86
C THR A 137 -24.71 -9.33 -22.43
N GLY A 138 -25.72 -9.14 -23.28
CA GLY A 138 -27.11 -9.58 -23.02
C GLY A 138 -28.01 -8.52 -22.38
N ALA A 139 -27.49 -7.35 -22.03
CA ALA A 139 -28.30 -6.20 -21.64
C ALA A 139 -28.65 -5.35 -22.87
N SER A 140 -29.89 -4.87 -22.97
CA SER A 140 -30.23 -3.74 -23.85
C SER A 140 -29.98 -2.45 -23.06
N PRO A 141 -28.95 -1.67 -23.38
CA PRO A 141 -28.66 -0.45 -22.64
C PRO A 141 -29.60 0.67 -23.07
N THR A 142 -30.16 1.37 -22.09
CA THR A 142 -30.77 2.70 -22.27
C THR A 142 -29.81 3.83 -21.86
N VAL A 143 -28.60 3.52 -21.39
CA VAL A 143 -27.60 4.48 -20.91
C VAL A 143 -26.19 4.10 -21.40
N ASP A 144 -25.35 5.10 -21.66
CA ASP A 144 -23.97 4.99 -22.17
C ASP A 144 -22.89 4.95 -21.06
N GLY A 145 -23.34 4.90 -19.79
CA GLY A 145 -22.47 4.84 -18.62
C GLY A 145 -21.87 6.18 -18.20
N TRP A 146 -22.25 7.29 -18.85
CA TRP A 146 -21.82 8.63 -18.49
C TRP A 146 -22.98 9.40 -17.82
N PHE A 147 -22.70 10.00 -16.66
CA PHE A 147 -23.75 10.65 -15.86
C PHE A 147 -24.20 11.99 -16.44
N ASP A 148 -23.27 12.77 -17.01
CA ASP A 148 -23.55 14.12 -17.50
C ASP A 148 -23.71 14.14 -19.03
N ALA A 149 -24.95 13.99 -19.50
CA ALA A 149 -25.27 14.01 -20.93
C ALA A 149 -24.91 15.34 -21.63
N ALA A 150 -24.61 16.42 -20.89
CA ALA A 150 -24.16 17.68 -21.45
C ALA A 150 -22.62 17.75 -21.60
N ASP A 151 -21.86 16.83 -21.00
CA ASP A 151 -20.41 16.80 -21.18
C ASP A 151 -20.04 16.21 -22.54
N ASN A 152 -19.73 17.09 -23.46
CA ASN A 152 -19.29 16.77 -24.81
C ASN A 152 -17.80 17.04 -25.03
N ARG A 153 -17.02 17.21 -23.95
CA ARG A 153 -15.60 17.56 -24.06
C ARG A 153 -14.78 16.32 -24.44
N PRO A 154 -14.05 16.34 -25.57
CA PRO A 154 -13.21 15.22 -25.97
C PRO A 154 -12.04 15.00 -24.99
N ILE A 155 -11.57 13.75 -24.92
CA ILE A 155 -10.38 13.42 -24.11
C ILE A 155 -9.15 14.07 -24.72
N TYR A 156 -8.21 14.50 -23.87
CA TYR A 156 -6.88 14.93 -24.27
C TYR A 156 -6.01 13.75 -24.71
N THR A 157 -5.60 13.73 -25.98
CA THR A 157 -4.74 12.70 -26.58
C THR A 157 -3.40 13.26 -27.04
N PRO A 158 -2.34 12.41 -27.11
CA PRO A 158 -1.06 12.78 -27.69
C PRO A 158 -1.23 13.44 -29.06
N VAL A 159 -0.50 14.53 -29.30
CA VAL A 159 -0.43 15.17 -30.61
C VAL A 159 0.39 14.28 -31.54
N ALA A 160 -0.12 14.05 -32.76
CA ALA A 160 0.54 13.19 -33.75
C ALA A 160 1.95 13.72 -34.10
N GLY A 161 2.93 12.82 -34.13
CA GLY A 161 4.34 13.15 -34.40
C GLY A 161 5.15 13.64 -33.19
N CYS A 162 4.53 13.75 -32.02
CA CYS A 162 5.22 14.09 -30.77
C CYS A 162 5.58 12.82 -29.98
N THR A 163 6.80 12.75 -29.46
CA THR A 163 7.20 11.72 -28.50
C THR A 163 6.83 12.15 -27.09
N TYR A 164 6.13 11.30 -26.34
CA TYR A 164 5.78 11.53 -24.94
C TYR A 164 6.57 10.60 -24.03
N PRO A 165 6.89 11.00 -22.79
CA PRO A 165 7.49 10.11 -21.81
C PRO A 165 6.57 8.91 -21.52
N ASP A 166 7.18 7.80 -21.09
CA ASP A 166 6.41 6.68 -20.56
C ASP A 166 5.67 7.13 -19.30
N ALA A 167 4.34 7.02 -19.32
CA ALA A 167 3.48 7.36 -18.18
C ALA A 167 3.74 6.47 -16.95
N TRP A 168 4.43 5.34 -17.13
CA TRP A 168 4.77 4.38 -16.08
C TRP A 168 6.28 4.25 -15.83
N GLY A 169 7.09 5.11 -16.45
CA GLY A 169 8.54 5.14 -16.26
C GLY A 169 8.96 5.70 -14.90
N SER A 170 10.19 5.40 -14.45
CA SER A 170 10.76 6.01 -13.24
C SER A 170 11.00 7.52 -13.43
N ALA A 171 10.95 8.28 -12.34
CA ALA A 171 10.86 9.75 -12.28
C ALA A 171 12.05 10.56 -12.85
N ASP A 172 12.94 9.95 -13.63
CA ASP A 172 14.13 10.58 -14.22
C ASP A 172 13.87 11.15 -15.64
N GLY A 173 12.59 11.35 -15.99
CA GLY A 173 12.22 11.90 -17.29
C GLY A 173 12.53 13.39 -17.39
N THR A 174 13.62 13.74 -18.06
CA THR A 174 13.87 15.12 -18.53
C THR A 174 12.64 15.63 -19.28
N ASN A 175 12.18 16.86 -18.98
CA ASN A 175 11.08 17.48 -19.71
C ASN A 175 11.45 17.53 -21.21
N PRO A 176 10.73 16.81 -22.10
CA PRO A 176 11.13 16.66 -23.49
C PRO A 176 10.87 17.92 -24.34
N GLY A 177 10.50 19.05 -23.72
CA GLY A 177 10.23 20.32 -24.37
C GLY A 177 8.94 20.33 -25.20
N PRO A 178 8.57 21.47 -25.80
CA PRO A 178 7.34 21.59 -26.58
C PRO A 178 7.40 20.72 -27.85
N CYS A 179 6.24 20.32 -28.36
CA CYS A 179 6.20 19.58 -29.61
C CYS A 179 6.52 20.49 -30.80
N GLY A 180 7.53 20.10 -31.61
CA GLY A 180 7.99 20.87 -32.77
C GLY A 180 9.11 21.86 -32.48
N GLY A 181 9.58 21.99 -31.23
CA GLY A 181 10.80 22.72 -30.88
C GLY A 181 12.03 21.82 -30.93
N ALA A 182 13.15 22.30 -31.46
CA ALA A 182 14.43 21.61 -31.40
C ALA A 182 14.75 21.25 -29.93
N SER A 183 15.22 20.03 -29.72
CA SER A 183 15.71 19.53 -28.42
C SER A 183 16.65 20.56 -27.80
N GLY A 184 16.14 21.33 -26.85
CA GLY A 184 16.89 22.37 -26.17
C GLY A 184 17.76 21.76 -25.09
N ALA A 185 19.04 21.63 -25.42
CA ALA A 185 20.22 21.55 -24.55
C ALA A 185 20.16 20.57 -23.37
N ASP A 186 21.05 19.58 -23.44
CA ASP A 186 21.59 18.91 -22.25
C ASP A 186 21.88 19.95 -21.17
N ASP A 187 21.11 19.90 -20.09
CA ASP A 187 21.49 20.53 -18.84
C ASP A 187 22.83 19.88 -18.44
N PRO A 188 23.93 20.62 -18.24
CA PRO A 188 25.18 19.99 -17.84
C PRO A 188 24.92 19.38 -16.47
N VAL A 189 24.82 18.05 -16.44
CA VAL A 189 24.84 17.27 -15.21
C VAL A 189 26.07 17.74 -14.45
N VAL A 190 25.85 18.55 -13.40
CA VAL A 190 26.87 18.87 -12.42
C VAL A 190 27.14 17.56 -11.69
N THR A 191 28.02 16.76 -12.28
CA THR A 191 28.60 15.58 -11.65
C THR A 191 29.54 16.12 -10.59
N THR A 192 29.01 16.42 -9.41
CA THR A 192 29.83 16.56 -8.21
C THR A 192 30.36 15.17 -7.90
N ARG A 193 31.45 14.80 -8.57
CA ARG A 193 32.18 13.57 -8.31
C ARG A 193 32.73 13.71 -6.89
N ARG A 194 32.04 13.10 -5.92
CA ARG A 194 32.53 13.00 -4.55
C ARG A 194 33.73 12.06 -4.59
N THR A 195 34.92 12.63 -4.64
CA THR A 195 36.17 11.90 -4.46
C THR A 195 36.20 11.47 -3.00
N THR A 196 35.90 10.20 -2.73
CA THR A 196 36.12 9.61 -1.41
C THR A 196 37.62 9.34 -1.30
N THR A 197 38.35 10.31 -0.76
CA THR A 197 39.70 10.07 -0.27
C THR A 197 39.58 9.29 1.03
N THR A 198 40.04 8.05 1.01
CA THR A 198 40.31 7.26 2.20
C THR A 198 41.44 7.95 2.95
N ASP A 199 41.17 8.45 4.15
CA ASP A 199 42.21 8.66 5.15
C ASP A 199 41.69 8.26 6.53
N GLU A 200 42.60 7.60 7.23
CA GLU A 200 42.46 6.77 8.39
C GLU A 200 42.61 7.58 9.70
N ALA A 201 42.01 7.05 10.77
CA ALA A 201 42.26 7.29 12.20
C ALA A 201 41.74 8.59 12.87
N LEU A 202 40.91 8.42 13.90
CA LEU A 202 41.29 8.68 15.31
C LEU A 202 40.21 8.23 16.33
N ALA A 203 40.61 7.29 17.19
CA ALA A 203 40.36 7.16 18.64
C ALA A 203 38.94 7.21 19.27
N THR A 204 38.57 6.07 19.86
CA THR A 204 38.04 5.82 21.23
C THR A 204 37.06 6.79 21.89
N ASP A 205 35.84 6.32 22.20
CA ASP A 205 35.40 6.22 23.60
C ASP A 205 34.16 5.31 23.76
N GLU A 206 34.22 4.42 24.74
CA GLU A 206 33.16 3.52 25.21
C GLU A 206 32.54 4.13 26.48
N PRO A 207 31.23 3.94 26.74
CA PRO A 207 30.80 3.88 28.13
C PRO A 207 30.09 2.57 28.45
N THR A 208 30.72 1.85 29.37
CA THR A 208 30.17 0.79 30.21
C THR A 208 28.95 1.28 31.00
N ASP A 209 27.88 0.47 31.06
CA ASP A 209 26.93 0.53 32.17
C ASP A 209 26.54 -0.89 32.62
N THR A 210 26.47 -1.06 33.94
CA THR A 210 26.58 -2.33 34.65
C THR A 210 25.29 -2.62 35.42
N THR A 211 24.67 -3.77 35.10
CA THR A 211 23.82 -4.66 35.94
C THR A 211 22.59 -4.11 36.69
N THR A 212 21.48 -4.86 36.63
CA THR A 212 20.95 -5.64 37.77
C THR A 212 19.91 -6.67 37.29
N THR A 213 20.11 -7.91 37.73
CA THR A 213 19.25 -9.10 37.58
C THR A 213 18.14 -9.08 38.64
N ASP A 214 16.94 -9.52 38.31
CA ASP A 214 16.01 -10.07 39.32
C ASP A 214 15.23 -11.25 38.72
N ASP A 215 15.33 -12.40 39.40
CA ASP A 215 14.78 -13.69 39.02
C ASP A 215 13.37 -13.85 39.62
N GLY A 216 12.39 -14.21 38.78
CA GLY A 216 11.00 -14.43 39.20
C GLY A 216 10.30 -15.54 38.41
N GLU A 217 10.38 -16.74 38.97
CA GLU A 217 9.66 -18.01 38.73
C GLU A 217 8.25 -17.95 38.07
N ALA A 218 8.05 -18.70 36.97
CA ALA A 218 6.72 -19.10 36.48
C ALA A 218 6.78 -20.38 35.59
N THR A 219 6.87 -21.55 36.21
CA THR A 219 6.79 -22.86 35.53
C THR A 219 5.44 -23.52 35.79
N THR A 220 4.40 -23.23 35.00
CA THR A 220 3.18 -24.09 34.98
C THR A 220 2.27 -24.02 33.75
N THR A 221 2.51 -23.15 32.76
CA THR A 221 1.52 -22.89 31.68
C THR A 221 1.78 -23.64 30.36
N ASP A 222 3.02 -24.05 30.08
CA ASP A 222 3.42 -24.56 28.76
C ASP A 222 2.90 -25.99 28.46
N GLU A 223 2.71 -26.80 29.51
CA GLU A 223 2.21 -28.18 29.35
C GLU A 223 0.69 -28.22 29.11
N GLU A 224 -0.06 -27.28 29.68
CA GLU A 224 -1.51 -27.18 29.47
C GLU A 224 -1.84 -26.71 28.03
N LEU A 225 -1.04 -25.80 27.48
CA LEU A 225 -1.17 -25.32 26.10
C LEU A 225 -0.92 -26.44 25.09
N ARG A 226 0.14 -27.23 25.30
CA ARG A 226 0.47 -28.41 24.46
C ARG A 226 -0.64 -29.46 24.48
N ARG A 227 -1.34 -29.60 25.60
CA ARG A 227 -2.47 -30.54 25.75
C ARG A 227 -3.71 -30.09 24.97
N ARG A 228 -3.98 -28.79 24.92
CA ARG A 228 -5.12 -28.21 24.17
C ARG A 228 -4.91 -28.32 22.66
N VAL A 229 -3.71 -28.01 22.16
CA VAL A 229 -3.38 -28.10 20.71
C VAL A 229 -3.50 -29.53 20.18
N ARG A 230 -3.12 -30.55 20.97
CA ARG A 230 -3.28 -31.96 20.56
C ARG A 230 -4.74 -32.42 20.48
N ARG A 231 -5.64 -31.82 21.26
CA ARG A 231 -7.07 -32.18 21.25
C ARG A 231 -7.77 -31.67 19.99
N VAL A 232 -7.39 -30.50 19.47
CA VAL A 232 -7.96 -29.91 18.25
C VAL A 232 -7.59 -30.72 17.00
N ARG A 233 -6.37 -31.27 16.92
CA ARG A 233 -5.95 -32.09 15.76
C ARG A 233 -6.73 -33.40 15.57
N ARG A 234 -7.44 -33.91 16.58
CA ARG A 234 -8.22 -35.17 16.47
C ARG A 234 -9.66 -34.97 16.01
N GLY A 235 -10.17 -33.73 15.95
CA GLY A 235 -11.58 -33.44 15.72
C GLY A 235 -11.97 -33.01 14.30
N ILE A 236 -11.01 -32.75 13.41
CA ILE A 236 -11.29 -32.20 12.07
C ILE A 236 -11.28 -33.34 11.04
N PRO A 237 -12.43 -33.74 10.46
CA PRO A 237 -12.44 -34.72 9.38
C PRO A 237 -11.86 -34.07 8.11
N MET A 238 -10.85 -34.70 7.52
CA MET A 238 -10.29 -34.27 6.23
C MET A 238 -11.30 -34.51 5.10
N PRO A 239 -11.49 -33.56 4.16
CA PRO A 239 -12.35 -33.78 3.00
C PRO A 239 -11.73 -34.85 2.09
N LYS A 240 -12.51 -35.89 1.78
CA LYS A 240 -12.13 -36.92 0.81
C LYS A 240 -12.10 -36.29 -0.58
N ARG A 241 -10.95 -36.36 -1.25
CA ARG A 241 -10.83 -36.00 -2.67
C ARG A 241 -11.55 -37.05 -3.51
N THR A 242 -12.59 -36.65 -4.21
CA THR A 242 -13.18 -37.42 -5.31
C THR A 242 -12.30 -37.25 -6.54
N PRO A 243 -11.90 -38.33 -7.26
CA PRO A 243 -11.21 -38.18 -8.52
C PRO A 243 -12.14 -37.59 -9.58
N ALA A 244 -11.66 -36.59 -10.31
CA ALA A 244 -12.37 -35.95 -11.42
C ALA A 244 -12.44 -36.88 -12.65
N PRO A 245 -13.47 -36.75 -13.50
CA PRO A 245 -13.67 -37.55 -14.71
C PRO A 245 -12.60 -37.31 -15.79
#